data_AF-A0AAE3FVE2-F1
#
_entry.id   AF-A0AAE3FVE2-F1
#
_cell.length_a   1.000
_cell.length_b   1.000
_cell.length_c   1.000
_cell.angle_alpha   90.00
_cell.angle_beta   90.00
_cell.angle_gamma   90.00
#
_symmetry.space_group_name_H-M   'P 1'
#
loop_
_entity.id
_entity.type
_entity.pdbx_description
1 polymer ?
#
loop_
_entity_poly.entity_id
_entity_poly.type
_entity_poly.pdbx_seq_one_letter_code
_entity_poly.pdbx_strand_id
1 'polypeptide(L)'
;MTQFDRIVAATLLTIAGVGMASAHWLGIIFGAALLAQLGRSVREGVLLGVGFGILIAVAFVGQVVINGHFDRLLAMDILALLPIVIAVGGGLIGGLTRGVR
;
A
#
# COMPACT_ATOMS: atom_id res chain seq x y z
N MET A 1 17.79 -16.97 4.49
CA MET A 1 17.26 -16.06 3.45
C MET A 1 18.30 -14.97 3.25
N THR A 2 18.93 -14.93 2.09
CA THR A 2 19.92 -13.91 1.74
C THR A 2 19.22 -12.54 1.58
N GLN A 3 19.98 -11.45 1.56
CA GLN A 3 19.42 -10.11 1.30
C GLN A 3 18.73 -10.04 -0.07
N PHE A 4 19.30 -10.72 -1.06
CA PHE A 4 18.73 -10.83 -2.41
C PHE A 4 17.36 -11.52 -2.39
N ASP A 5 17.21 -12.64 -1.68
CA ASP A 5 15.93 -13.35 -1.56
C ASP A 5 14.85 -12.46 -0.92
N ARG A 6 15.21 -11.65 0.08
CA ARG A 6 14.26 -10.69 0.72
C ARG A 6 13.78 -9.63 -0.25
N ILE A 7 14.67 -9.09 -1.08
CA ILE A 7 14.30 -8.09 -2.10
C ILE A 7 13.39 -8.72 -3.15
N VAL A 8 13.75 -9.90 -3.66
CA VAL A 8 12.91 -10.62 -4.64
C VAL A 8 11.53 -10.90 -4.06
N ALA A 9 11.45 -11.41 -2.83
CA ALA A 9 10.18 -11.66 -2.15
C ALA A 9 9.37 -10.35 -1.97
N ALA A 10 9.99 -9.27 -1.51
CA ALA A 10 9.31 -7.98 -1.35
C ALA A 10 8.76 -7.47 -2.68
N THR A 11 9.53 -7.57 -3.77
CA THR A 11 9.09 -7.17 -5.11
C THR A 11 7.90 -8.00 -5.58
N LEU A 12 7.96 -9.33 -5.47
CA LEU A 12 6.87 -10.22 -5.89
C LEU A 12 5.60 -9.98 -5.07
N LEU A 13 5.71 -9.82 -3.75
CA LEU A 13 4.58 -9.52 -2.88
C LEU A 13 4.01 -8.12 -3.17
N THR A 14 4.84 -7.14 -3.50
CA THR A 14 4.39 -5.81 -3.92
C THR A 14 3.59 -5.91 -5.21
N ILE A 15 4.08 -6.62 -6.22
CA ILE A 15 3.38 -6.82 -7.50
C ILE A 15 2.03 -7.50 -7.26
N ALA A 16 2.01 -8.60 -6.50
CA ALA A 16 0.77 -9.29 -6.15
C ALA A 16 -0.21 -8.39 -5.39
N GLY A 17 0.30 -7.62 -4.42
CA GLY A 17 -0.46 -6.65 -3.64
C GLY A 17 -1.09 -5.56 -4.51
N VAL A 18 -0.32 -4.96 -5.41
CA VAL A 18 -0.81 -3.96 -6.38
C VAL A 18 -1.88 -4.58 -7.28
N GLY A 19 -1.65 -5.81 -7.77
CA GLY A 19 -2.64 -6.56 -8.55
C GLY A 19 -3.96 -6.74 -7.80
N MET A 20 -3.92 -7.16 -6.53
CA MET A 20 -5.13 -7.28 -5.71
C MET A 20 -5.79 -5.92 -5.44
N ALA A 21 -5.01 -4.89 -5.11
CA ALA A 21 -5.50 -3.54 -4.85
C ALA A 21 -6.19 -2.93 -6.08
N SER A 22 -5.72 -3.29 -7.28
CA SER A 22 -6.35 -2.89 -8.54
C SER A 22 -7.73 -3.52 -8.77
N ALA A 23 -7.95 -4.72 -8.25
CA ALA A 23 -9.23 -5.43 -8.35
C ALA A 23 -10.21 -5.01 -7.25
N HIS A 24 -9.72 -4.76 -6.03
CA HIS A 24 -10.54 -4.34 -4.90
C HIS A 24 -9.71 -3.60 -3.85
N TRP A 25 -10.29 -2.61 -3.18
CA TRP A 25 -9.60 -1.84 -2.13
C TRP A 25 -9.08 -2.68 -0.94
N LEU A 26 -9.67 -3.87 -0.70
CA LEU A 26 -9.22 -4.79 0.35
C LEU A 26 -7.85 -5.39 0.00
N GLY A 27 -7.50 -5.43 -1.29
CA GLY A 27 -6.17 -5.82 -1.74
C GLY A 27 -5.05 -4.94 -1.16
N ILE A 28 -5.36 -3.71 -0.74
CA ILE A 28 -4.40 -2.84 -0.03
C ILE A 28 -4.01 -3.46 1.31
N ILE A 29 -5.01 -3.91 2.08
CA ILE A 29 -4.81 -4.54 3.39
C ILE A 29 -4.07 -5.86 3.22
N PHE A 30 -4.50 -6.71 2.29
CA PHE A 30 -3.85 -8.00 2.04
C PHE A 30 -2.42 -7.84 1.54
N GLY A 31 -2.16 -6.94 0.58
CA GLY A 31 -0.82 -6.64 0.08
C GLY A 31 0.11 -6.13 1.18
N ALA A 32 -0.37 -5.20 2.00
CA ALA A 32 0.37 -4.70 3.15
C ALA A 32 0.63 -5.79 4.20
N ALA A 33 -0.35 -6.65 4.48
CA ALA A 33 -0.19 -7.76 5.42
C ALA A 33 0.86 -8.77 4.95
N LEU A 34 0.87 -9.10 3.66
CA LEU A 34 1.90 -9.97 3.06
C LEU A 34 3.30 -9.38 3.20
N LEU A 35 3.46 -8.09 2.84
CA LEU A 35 4.73 -7.36 2.98
C LEU A 35 5.17 -7.27 4.44
N ALA A 36 4.25 -7.04 5.38
CA ALA A 36 4.55 -6.92 6.80
C ALA A 36 5.19 -8.18 7.40
N GLN A 37 4.91 -9.37 6.85
CA GLN A 37 5.51 -10.62 7.31
C GLN A 37 7.01 -10.72 6.99
N LEU A 38 7.53 -9.93 6.04
CA LEU A 38 8.96 -9.81 5.79
C LEU A 38 9.69 -8.99 6.87
N GLY A 39 8.96 -8.24 7.69
CA GLY A 39 9.49 -7.47 8.79
C GLY A 39 9.91 -8.34 9.97
N ARG A 40 11.00 -8.00 10.65
CA ARG A 40 11.50 -8.74 11.83
C ARG A 40 10.79 -8.33 13.12
N SER A 41 10.12 -7.19 13.13
CA SER A 41 9.39 -6.63 14.27
C SER A 41 8.05 -6.05 13.84
N VAL A 42 7.16 -5.77 14.80
CA VAL A 42 5.90 -5.08 14.54
C VAL A 42 6.15 -3.70 13.92
N ARG A 43 7.15 -2.97 14.42
CA ARG A 43 7.55 -1.66 13.86
C ARG A 43 7.96 -1.78 12.39
N GLU A 44 8.78 -2.76 12.03
CA GLU A 44 9.18 -2.99 10.64
C GLU A 44 7.99 -3.41 9.77
N GLY A 45 7.08 -4.25 10.30
CA GLY A 45 5.84 -4.62 9.61
C GLY A 45 4.94 -3.43 9.32
N VAL A 46 4.74 -2.53 10.30
CA VAL A 46 4.00 -1.27 10.13
C VAL A 46 4.65 -0.37 9.09
N LEU A 47 5.98 -0.21 9.13
CA LEU A 47 6.69 0.61 8.15
C LEU A 47 6.53 0.06 6.73
N LEU A 48 6.62 -1.26 6.55
CA LEU A 48 6.41 -1.91 5.25
C LEU A 48 4.95 -1.75 4.78
N GLY A 49 3.98 -1.92 5.68
CA GLY A 49 2.56 -1.75 5.35
C GLY A 49 2.20 -0.31 4.98
N VAL A 50 2.67 0.67 5.76
CA VAL A 50 2.50 2.11 5.44
C VAL A 50 3.23 2.47 4.14
N GLY A 51 4.45 1.98 3.94
CA GLY A 51 5.20 2.19 2.70
C GLY A 51 4.45 1.66 1.48
N PHE A 52 3.82 0.49 1.59
CA PHE A 52 2.95 -0.05 0.55
C PHE A 52 1.71 0.82 0.32
N GLY A 53 1.05 1.29 1.38
CA GLY A 53 -0.07 2.22 1.28
C GLY A 53 0.31 3.53 0.57
N ILE A 54 1.48 4.09 0.87
CA ILE A 54 2.03 5.27 0.19
C ILE A 54 2.28 4.96 -1.29
N LEU A 55 2.85 3.80 -1.62
CA LEU A 55 3.07 3.40 -3.01
C LEU A 55 1.76 3.36 -3.80
N ILE A 56 0.69 2.80 -3.22
CA ILE A 56 -0.64 2.77 -3.83
C ILE A 56 -1.20 4.19 -4.00
N ALA A 57 -1.06 5.04 -2.98
CA ALA A 57 -1.49 6.44 -3.05
C ALA A 57 -0.79 7.21 -4.17
N VAL A 58 0.54 7.05 -4.30
CA VAL A 58 1.34 7.64 -5.38
C VAL A 58 0.90 7.10 -6.74
N ALA A 59 0.68 5.78 -6.86
CA ALA A 59 0.20 5.18 -8.09
C ALA A 59 -1.18 5.73 -8.50
N PHE A 60 -2.10 5.89 -7.55
CA PHE A 60 -3.41 6.51 -7.78
C PHE A 60 -3.29 7.95 -8.27
N VAL A 61 -2.53 8.80 -7.57
CA VAL A 61 -2.33 10.20 -7.99
C VAL A 61 -1.67 10.26 -9.38
N GLY A 62 -0.68 9.40 -9.63
CA GLY A 62 -0.04 9.26 -10.94
C GLY A 62 -1.06 8.92 -12.03
N GLN A 63 -1.96 7.97 -11.79
CA GLN A 63 -3.05 7.66 -12.72
C GLN A 63 -3.98 8.85 -12.95
N VAL A 64 -4.39 9.57 -11.91
CA VAL A 64 -5.25 10.75 -12.06
C VAL A 64 -4.59 11.84 -12.91
N VAL A 65 -3.29 12.09 -12.69
CA VAL A 65 -2.51 13.07 -13.45
C VAL A 65 -2.37 12.64 -14.91
N ILE A 66 -1.99 11.38 -15.16
CA ILE A 66 -1.83 10.84 -16.52
C ILE A 66 -3.13 10.89 -17.32
N ASN A 67 -4.28 10.67 -16.67
CA ASN A 67 -5.60 10.74 -17.30
C ASN A 67 -6.18 12.16 -17.38
N GLY A 68 -5.44 13.20 -16.96
CA GLY A 68 -5.89 14.59 -17.05
C GLY A 68 -7.09 14.92 -16.14
N HIS A 69 -7.22 14.25 -15.00
CA HIS A 69 -8.33 14.44 -14.06
C HIS A 69 -7.91 15.12 -12.75
N PHE A 70 -6.71 15.70 -12.72
CA PHE A 70 -6.16 16.32 -11.52
C PHE A 70 -7.00 17.49 -11.00
N ASP A 71 -7.50 18.35 -11.88
CA ASP A 71 -8.35 19.47 -11.49
C ASP A 71 -9.65 19.02 -10.82
N ARG A 72 -10.24 17.91 -11.29
CA ARG A 72 -11.44 17.32 -10.67
C ARG A 72 -11.12 16.76 -9.29
N LEU A 73 -9.98 16.09 -9.13
CA LEU A 73 -9.56 15.59 -7.83
C LEU A 73 -9.41 16.75 -6.84
N LEU A 74 -8.80 17.86 -7.23
CA LEU A 74 -8.67 19.04 -6.36
C LEU A 74 -10.01 19.73 -6.07
N ALA A 75 -10.94 19.75 -7.03
CA ALA A 75 -12.28 20.30 -6.83
C ALA A 75 -13.12 19.53 -5.79
N MET A 76 -12.71 18.32 -5.41
CA MET A 76 -13.38 17.50 -4.39
C MET A 76 -12.98 17.90 -2.94
N ASP A 77 -12.08 18.87 -2.76
CA ASP A 77 -11.64 19.39 -1.46
C ASP A 77 -11.24 18.25 -0.49
N ILE A 78 -11.88 18.15 0.68
CA ILE A 78 -11.56 17.12 1.67
C ILE A 78 -11.74 15.68 1.15
N LEU A 79 -12.65 15.47 0.19
CA LEU A 79 -12.86 14.14 -0.40
C LEU A 79 -11.69 13.72 -1.30
N ALA A 80 -10.87 14.66 -1.78
CA ALA A 80 -9.63 14.37 -2.51
C ALA A 80 -8.62 13.59 -1.67
N LEU A 81 -8.68 13.73 -0.34
CA LEU A 81 -7.81 13.05 0.60
C LEU A 81 -8.26 11.62 0.90
N LEU A 82 -9.53 11.28 0.63
CA LEU A 82 -10.10 9.99 1.00
C LEU A 82 -9.34 8.80 0.42
N PRO A 83 -8.94 8.77 -0.87
CA PRO A 83 -8.15 7.67 -1.42
C PRO A 83 -6.78 7.54 -0.76
N ILE A 84 -6.14 8.66 -0.40
CA ILE A 84 -4.84 8.68 0.31
C ILE A 84 -5.00 8.06 1.69
N VAL A 85 -6.03 8.50 2.43
CA VAL A 85 -6.32 8.01 3.79
C VAL A 85 -6.67 6.52 3.76
N ILE A 86 -7.47 6.07 2.80
CA ILE A 86 -7.79 4.64 2.64
C ILE A 86 -6.54 3.84 2.31
N ALA A 87 -5.68 4.32 1.40
CA ALA A 87 -4.47 3.62 1.03
C ALA A 87 -3.47 3.50 2.19
N VAL A 88 -3.19 4.61 2.87
CA VAL A 88 -2.26 4.64 4.01
C VAL A 88 -2.85 3.93 5.23
N GLY A 89 -4.13 4.15 5.53
CA GLY A 89 -4.84 3.52 6.63
C GLY A 89 -4.98 2.00 6.44
N GLY A 90 -5.34 1.56 5.23
CA GLY A 90 -5.36 0.14 4.87
C GLY A 90 -3.97 -0.48 4.95
N GLY A 91 -2.95 0.24 4.50
CA GLY A 91 -1.55 -0.15 4.64
C GLY A 91 -1.11 -0.32 6.09
N LEU A 92 -1.48 0.63 6.96
CA LEU A 92 -1.25 0.55 8.40
C LEU A 92 -1.93 -0.67 9.03
N ILE A 93 -3.21 -0.88 8.74
CA ILE A 93 -3.99 -2.02 9.25
C ILE A 93 -3.34 -3.35 8.82
N GLY A 94 -2.98 -3.47 7.53
CA GLY A 94 -2.25 -4.64 7.03
C GLY A 94 -0.88 -4.80 7.72
N GLY A 95 -0.15 -3.70 7.92
CA GLY A 95 1.12 -3.67 8.64
C GLY A 95 1.05 -4.21 10.08
N LEU A 96 -0.03 -3.90 10.78
CA LEU A 96 -0.27 -4.35 12.16
C LEU A 96 -0.48 -5.86 12.27
N THR A 97 -0.83 -6.56 11.19
CA THR A 97 -0.97 -8.03 11.20
C THR A 97 0.31 -8.75 11.62
N ARG A 98 1.47 -8.09 11.53
CA ARG A 98 2.74 -8.63 12.06
C ARG A 98 2.74 -8.84 13.58
N GLY A 99 1.93 -8.08 14.30
CA GLY A 99 1.77 -8.17 15.76
C GLY A 99 0.72 -9.17 16.22
N VAL A 100 -0.09 -9.72 15.30
CA VAL A 100 -1.10 -10.72 15.61
C VAL A 100 -0.41 -12.08 15.67
N ARG A 101 -0.30 -12.64 16.87
CA ARG A 101 0.23 -13.98 17.15
C ARG A 101 -0.63 -14.67 18.18
#